data_AF-A0A8I1UWF4-F1
#
_entry.id   AF-A0A8I1UWF4-F1
#
_cell.length_a   1.000
_cell.length_b   1.000
_cell.length_c   1.000
_cell.angle_alpha   90.00
_cell.angle_beta   90.00
_cell.angle_gamma   90.00
#
_symmetry.space_group_name_H-M   'P 1'
#
loop_
_entity.id
_entity.type
_entity.pdbx_description
1 polymer ?
#
loop_
_entity_poly.entity_id
_entity_poly.type
_entity_poly.pdbx_seq_one_letter_code
_entity_poly.pdbx_strand_id
1 'polypeptide(L)'
;MKRLLIFGLVGPTIGFLLAVLTAAALGFWPSGGPALADLFADAFAAGVVPAVLTGCVDGHLASRTGLGRRILLTPAAGYFICVVVGLVFLNYKLPIVAIMIFALYGMIAAAACSAIASRAVGKDMK
;
A
#
# COMPACT_ATOMS: atom_id res chain seq x y z
N MET A 1 -3.98 -14.08 -10.01
CA MET A 1 -2.58 -13.65 -10.26
C MET A 1 -2.46 -12.16 -10.58
N LYS A 2 -3.15 -11.62 -11.61
CA LYS A 2 -3.06 -10.17 -11.99
C LYS A 2 -3.21 -9.19 -10.80
N ARG A 3 -4.15 -9.46 -9.87
CA ARG A 3 -4.40 -8.61 -8.69
C ARG A 3 -3.25 -8.57 -7.69
N LEU A 4 -2.63 -9.70 -7.40
CA LEU A 4 -1.48 -9.77 -6.48
C LEU A 4 -0.28 -9.02 -7.05
N LEU A 5 -0.08 -9.07 -8.37
CA LEU A 5 0.97 -8.30 -9.05
C LEU A 5 0.70 -6.80 -8.98
N ILE A 6 -0.56 -6.37 -9.18
CA ILE A 6 -0.93 -4.95 -9.02
C ILE A 6 -0.64 -4.50 -7.60
N PHE A 7 -1.12 -5.23 -6.59
CA PHE A 7 -0.90 -4.84 -5.20
C PHE A 7 0.59 -4.89 -4.83
N GLY A 8 1.32 -5.95 -5.19
CA GLY A 8 2.73 -6.10 -4.85
C GLY A 8 3.66 -5.09 -5.54
N LEU A 9 3.35 -4.66 -6.77
CA LEU A 9 4.20 -3.70 -7.50
C LEU A 9 3.75 -2.25 -7.29
N VAL A 10 2.45 -2.00 -7.40
CA VAL A 10 1.88 -0.64 -7.37
C VAL A 10 1.69 -0.17 -5.93
N GLY A 11 1.32 -1.06 -5.01
CA GLY A 11 1.06 -0.71 -3.62
C GLY A 11 2.25 -0.05 -2.92
N PRO A 12 3.43 -0.69 -2.87
CA PRO A 12 4.62 -0.10 -2.23
C PRO A 12 5.09 1.16 -2.95
N THR A 13 4.96 1.20 -4.29
CA THR A 13 5.32 2.39 -5.09
C THR A 13 4.46 3.60 -4.71
N ILE A 14 3.14 3.42 -4.55
CA ILE A 14 2.25 4.49 -4.07
C ILE A 14 2.62 4.90 -2.64
N GLY A 15 2.88 3.94 -1.75
CA GLY A 15 3.31 4.22 -0.38
C GLY A 15 4.60 5.05 -0.31
N PHE A 16 5.58 4.72 -1.13
CA PHE A 16 6.82 5.50 -1.25
C PHE A 16 6.57 6.92 -1.77
N LEU A 17 5.77 7.08 -2.84
CA LEU A 17 5.43 8.39 -3.37
C LEU A 17 4.74 9.27 -2.31
N LEU A 18 3.83 8.70 -1.52
CA LEU A 18 3.20 9.41 -0.41
C LEU A 18 4.19 9.82 0.68
N ALA A 19 5.15 8.96 1.00
CA ALA A 19 6.21 9.27 1.96
C ALA A 19 7.11 10.41 1.46
N VAL A 20 7.54 10.36 0.20
CA VAL A 20 8.35 11.41 -0.44
C VAL A 20 7.59 12.73 -0.49
N LEU A 21 6.32 12.71 -0.90
CA LEU A 21 5.47 13.91 -0.93
C LEU A 21 5.28 14.50 0.47
N THR A 22 5.10 13.66 1.48
CA THR A 22 4.98 14.12 2.87
C THR A 22 6.29 14.74 3.36
N ALA A 23 7.43 14.11 3.07
CA ALA A 23 8.74 14.67 3.41
C ALA A 23 8.98 16.02 2.72
N ALA A 24 8.68 16.12 1.42
CA ALA A 24 8.77 17.35 0.66
C ALA A 24 7.86 18.47 1.21
N ALA A 25 6.62 18.14 1.58
CA ALA A 25 5.68 19.08 2.18
C ALA A 25 6.16 19.59 3.56
N LEU A 26 6.92 18.77 4.29
CA LEU A 26 7.55 19.15 5.57
C LEU A 26 8.90 19.86 5.39
N GLY A 27 9.34 20.13 4.15
CA GLY A 27 10.60 20.78 3.85
C GLY A 27 11.83 19.86 3.91
N PHE A 28 11.64 18.55 4.09
CA PHE A 28 12.71 17.56 4.07
C PHE A 28 12.85 16.98 2.67
N TRP A 29 13.87 17.43 1.93
CA TRP A 29 14.19 16.85 0.63
C TRP A 29 15.37 15.86 0.76
N PRO A 30 15.19 14.58 0.41
CA PRO A 30 16.30 13.63 0.39
C PRO A 30 17.34 14.10 -0.65
N SER A 31 18.58 14.30 -0.20
CA SER A 31 19.65 14.86 -1.01
C SER A 31 20.19 13.82 -2.02
N GLY A 32 19.69 13.89 -3.26
CA GLY A 32 20.27 13.21 -4.42
C GLY A 32 19.59 11.90 -4.84
N GLY A 33 19.73 11.58 -6.13
CA GLY A 33 19.15 10.38 -6.76
C GLY A 33 19.53 9.03 -6.13
N PRO A 34 20.79 8.81 -5.70
CA PRO A 34 21.19 7.54 -5.07
C PRO A 34 20.46 7.28 -3.74
N ALA A 35 20.33 8.29 -2.89
CA ALA A 35 19.63 8.18 -1.62
C ALA A 35 18.13 7.87 -1.81
N LEU A 36 17.52 8.45 -2.85
CA LEU A 36 16.13 8.14 -3.22
C LEU A 36 15.94 6.68 -3.68
N ALA A 37 16.93 6.11 -4.38
CA ALA A 37 16.88 4.72 -4.84
C ALA A 37 16.98 3.73 -3.66
N ASP A 38 17.88 3.99 -2.71
CA ASP A 38 18.01 3.17 -1.50
C ASP A 38 16.76 3.27 -0.61
N LEU A 39 16.24 4.49 -0.41
CA LEU A 39 14.97 4.73 0.29
C LEU A 39 13.80 4.03 -0.40
N PHE A 40 13.78 3.99 -1.74
CA PHE A 40 12.76 3.27 -2.49
C PHE A 40 12.88 1.77 -2.26
N ALA A 41 14.08 1.19 -2.32
CA ALA A 41 14.30 -0.23 -2.10
C ALA A 41 13.85 -0.67 -0.70
N ASP A 42 14.21 0.10 0.33
CA ASP A 42 13.82 -0.17 1.72
C ASP A 42 12.30 -0.02 1.92
N ALA A 43 11.71 1.07 1.40
CA ALA A 43 10.27 1.28 1.47
C ALA A 43 9.49 0.21 0.70
N PHE A 44 10.02 -0.23 -0.44
CA PHE A 44 9.43 -1.29 -1.24
C PHE A 44 9.47 -2.61 -0.47
N ALA A 45 10.61 -2.98 0.12
CA ALA A 45 10.76 -4.18 0.94
C ALA A 45 9.80 -4.19 2.15
N ALA A 46 9.69 -3.05 2.85
CA ALA A 46 8.77 -2.90 3.97
C ALA A 46 7.28 -2.91 3.54
N GLY A 47 6.97 -2.39 2.36
CA GLY A 47 5.62 -2.26 1.82
C GLY A 47 5.09 -3.49 1.07
N VAL A 48 5.97 -4.36 0.54
CA VAL A 48 5.55 -5.45 -0.36
C VAL A 48 4.71 -6.49 0.38
N VAL A 49 5.10 -6.87 1.60
CA VAL A 49 4.39 -7.86 2.41
C VAL A 49 2.96 -7.41 2.72
N PRO A 50 2.74 -6.21 3.33
CA PRO A 50 1.38 -5.76 3.61
C PRO A 50 0.57 -5.55 2.32
N ALA A 51 1.20 -5.11 1.23
CA ALA A 51 0.50 -4.93 -0.04
C ALA A 51 0.01 -6.26 -0.62
N VAL A 52 0.84 -7.30 -0.65
CA VAL A 52 0.45 -8.63 -1.14
C VAL A 52 -0.68 -9.22 -0.31
N LEU A 53 -0.59 -9.15 1.03
CA LEU A 53 -1.64 -9.61 1.94
C LEU A 53 -2.96 -8.88 1.68
N THR A 54 -2.90 -7.56 1.48
CA THR A 54 -4.07 -6.77 1.14
C THR A 54 -4.66 -7.16 -0.21
N GLY A 55 -3.80 -7.49 -1.19
CA GLY A 55 -4.22 -8.02 -2.48
C GLY A 55 -4.94 -9.36 -2.39
N CYS A 56 -4.54 -10.23 -1.46
CA CYS A 56 -5.26 -11.47 -1.16
C CYS A 56 -6.66 -11.19 -0.61
N VAL A 57 -6.77 -10.26 0.35
CA VAL A 57 -8.06 -9.83 0.91
C VAL A 57 -8.95 -9.24 -0.18
N ASP A 58 -8.42 -8.33 -1.01
CA ASP A 58 -9.16 -7.74 -2.13
C ASP A 58 -9.62 -8.78 -3.16
N GLY A 59 -8.80 -9.79 -3.43
CA GLY A 59 -9.15 -10.92 -4.30
C GLY A 59 -10.28 -11.77 -3.71
N HIS A 60 -10.22 -12.07 -2.41
CA HIS A 60 -11.29 -12.78 -1.71
C HIS A 60 -12.60 -11.98 -1.73
N LEU A 61 -12.55 -10.69 -1.42
CA LEU A 61 -13.73 -9.82 -1.46
C LEU A 61 -14.31 -9.68 -2.87
N ALA A 62 -13.47 -9.63 -3.90
CA ALA A 62 -13.93 -9.58 -5.29
C ALA A 62 -14.73 -10.82 -5.70
N SER A 63 -14.45 -11.97 -5.09
CA SER A 63 -15.21 -13.22 -5.34
C SER A 63 -16.56 -13.28 -4.61
N ARG A 64 -16.76 -12.45 -3.58
CA ARG A 64 -17.89 -12.57 -2.63
C ARG A 64 -18.78 -11.34 -2.54
N THR A 65 -18.32 -10.18 -3.03
CA THR A 65 -19.00 -8.89 -2.81
C THR A 65 -18.99 -8.01 -4.06
N GLY A 66 -20.02 -7.16 -4.17
CA GLY A 66 -20.09 -6.13 -5.20
C GLY A 66 -19.08 -4.99 -4.99
N LEU A 67 -18.86 -4.22 -6.06
CA LEU A 67 -17.81 -3.18 -6.14
C LEU A 67 -17.84 -2.19 -4.96
N GLY A 68 -19.03 -1.79 -4.51
CA GLY A 68 -19.20 -0.79 -3.45
C GLY A 68 -18.66 -1.23 -2.08
N ARG A 69 -18.93 -2.46 -1.66
CA ARG A 69 -18.41 -2.99 -0.37
C ARG A 69 -16.90 -3.20 -0.42
N ARG A 70 -16.38 -3.61 -1.58
CA ARG A 70 -14.95 -3.84 -1.79
C ARG A 70 -14.12 -2.55 -1.68
N ILE A 71 -14.63 -1.43 -2.20
CA ILE A 71 -13.95 -0.12 -2.11
C ILE A 71 -13.81 0.36 -0.66
N LEU A 72 -14.67 -0.08 0.25
CA LEU A 72 -14.64 0.35 1.66
C LEU A 72 -13.83 -0.63 2.54
N LEU A 73 -13.97 -1.93 2.28
CA LEU A 73 -13.33 -2.98 3.08
C LEU A 73 -11.86 -3.21 2.71
N THR A 74 -11.49 -3.08 1.44
CA THR A 74 -10.08 -3.23 1.02
C THR A 74 -9.15 -2.18 1.63
N PRO A 75 -9.46 -0.87 1.66
CA PRO A 75 -8.61 0.10 2.34
C PRO A 75 -8.57 -0.12 3.86
N ALA A 76 -9.70 -0.49 4.49
CA ALA A 76 -9.72 -0.82 5.90
C ALA A 76 -8.80 -2.01 6.22
N ALA A 77 -8.83 -3.05 5.38
CA ALA A 77 -7.91 -4.18 5.48
C ALA A 77 -6.45 -3.75 5.28
N GLY A 78 -6.18 -2.90 4.28
CA GLY A 78 -4.83 -2.35 4.04
C GLY A 78 -4.28 -1.59 5.23
N TYR A 79 -5.10 -0.76 5.88
CA TYR A 79 -4.75 -0.09 7.12
C TYR A 79 -4.40 -1.08 8.24
N PHE A 80 -5.31 -2.00 8.55
CA PHE A 80 -5.11 -2.98 9.63
C PHE A 80 -3.88 -3.85 9.39
N ILE A 81 -3.67 -4.32 8.16
CA ILE A 81 -2.51 -5.14 7.80
C ILE A 81 -1.22 -4.33 7.98
N CYS A 82 -1.17 -3.07 7.53
CA CYS A 82 -0.01 -2.21 7.74
C CYS A 82 0.24 -1.90 9.22
N VAL A 83 -0.81 -1.73 10.04
CA VAL A 83 -0.66 -1.58 11.50
C VAL A 83 -0.05 -2.84 12.10
N VAL A 84 -0.60 -4.02 11.80
CA VAL A 84 -0.11 -5.29 12.34
C VAL A 84 1.33 -5.55 11.89
N VAL A 85 1.63 -5.38 10.61
CA VAL A 85 2.99 -5.54 10.07
C VAL A 85 3.94 -4.52 10.70
N GLY A 86 3.53 -3.25 10.83
CA GLY A 86 4.34 -2.23 11.47
C GLY A 86 4.58 -2.52 12.96
N LEU A 87 3.58 -3.00 13.69
CA LEU A 87 3.72 -3.37 15.11
C LEU A 87 4.55 -4.64 15.32
N VAL A 88 4.53 -5.59 14.40
CA VAL A 88 5.30 -6.85 14.54
C VAL A 88 6.75 -6.67 14.07
N PHE A 89 6.96 -6.00 12.94
CA PHE A 89 8.27 -5.92 12.29
C PHE A 89 9.01 -4.60 12.52
N LEU A 90 8.30 -3.51 12.83
CA LEU A 90 8.89 -2.16 12.90
C LEU A 90 8.77 -1.49 14.27
N ASN A 91 8.08 -2.10 15.24
CA ASN A 91 7.81 -1.50 16.56
C ASN A 91 9.09 -1.11 17.33
N TYR A 92 10.16 -1.89 17.20
CA TYR A 92 11.44 -1.59 17.84
C TYR A 92 12.22 -0.44 17.18
N LYS A 93 11.84 -0.04 15.96
CA LYS A 93 12.56 0.97 15.15
C LYS A 93 11.79 2.27 14.95
N LEU A 94 10.46 2.24 15.05
CA LEU A 94 9.60 3.36 14.70
C LEU A 94 8.63 3.69 15.83
N PRO A 95 8.39 4.98 16.12
CA PRO A 95 7.34 5.37 17.05
C PRO A 95 5.97 4.96 16.52
N ILE A 96 5.02 4.69 17.43
CA ILE A 96 3.65 4.28 17.09
C ILE A 96 3.00 5.24 16.08
N VAL A 97 3.27 6.54 16.20
CA VAL A 97 2.77 7.56 15.26
C VAL A 97 3.25 7.30 13.83
N ALA A 98 4.52 6.95 13.63
CA ALA A 98 5.06 6.62 12.31
C ALA A 98 4.42 5.34 11.74
N ILE A 99 4.09 4.37 12.59
CA ILE A 99 3.36 3.14 12.20
C ILE A 99 1.93 3.49 11.75
N MET A 100 1.26 4.42 12.44
CA MET A 100 -0.07 4.89 12.03
C MET A 100 -0.05 5.64 10.70
N ILE A 101 0.98 6.47 10.46
CA ILE A 101 1.19 7.16 9.18
C ILE A 101 1.46 6.14 8.07
N PHE A 102 2.32 5.15 8.31
CA PHE A 102 2.56 4.06 7.37
C PHE A 102 1.26 3.30 7.03
N ALA A 103 0.41 3.05 8.03
CA ALA A 103 -0.88 2.42 7.81
C ALA A 103 -1.86 3.28 6.99
N LEU A 104 -1.84 4.61 7.16
CA LEU A 104 -2.61 5.53 6.31
C LEU A 104 -2.13 5.45 4.86
N TYR A 105 -0.82 5.40 4.61
CA TYR A 105 -0.30 5.20 3.26
C TYR A 105 -0.72 3.86 2.67
N GLY A 106 -0.67 2.79 3.47
CA GLY A 106 -1.18 1.47 3.10
C GLY A 106 -2.67 1.47 2.74
N MET A 107 -3.49 2.22 3.48
CA MET A 107 -4.92 2.40 3.20
C MET A 107 -5.14 3.04 1.81
N ILE A 108 -4.44 4.15 1.53
CA ILE A 108 -4.57 4.89 0.27
C ILE A 108 -4.08 4.01 -0.90
N ALA A 109 -2.93 3.36 -0.73
CA ALA A 109 -2.37 2.44 -1.72
C ALA A 109 -3.33 1.28 -2.01
N ALA A 110 -3.96 0.70 -0.98
CA ALA A 110 -4.93 -0.38 -1.11
C ALA A 110 -6.21 0.05 -1.85
N ALA A 111 -6.72 1.26 -1.56
CA ALA A 111 -7.85 1.82 -2.30
C ALA A 111 -7.51 2.01 -3.78
N ALA A 112 -6.36 2.62 -4.08
CA ALA A 112 -5.89 2.83 -5.44
C ALA A 112 -5.68 1.51 -6.20
N CYS A 113 -5.02 0.53 -5.57
CA CYS A 113 -4.80 -0.79 -6.16
C CYS A 113 -6.12 -1.54 -6.41
N SER A 114 -7.09 -1.44 -5.50
CA SER A 114 -8.41 -2.05 -5.67
C SER A 114 -9.17 -1.43 -6.85
N ALA A 115 -9.09 -0.11 -7.01
CA ALA A 115 -9.70 0.62 -8.12
C ALA A 115 -9.03 0.31 -9.47
N ILE A 116 -7.70 0.19 -9.51
CA ILE A 116 -6.96 -0.21 -10.71
C ILE A 116 -7.32 -1.66 -11.08
N ALA A 117 -7.34 -2.56 -10.08
CA ALA A 117 -7.71 -3.96 -10.26
C ALA A 117 -9.16 -4.15 -10.73
N SER A 118 -10.11 -3.31 -10.29
CA SER A 118 -11.49 -3.38 -10.77
C SER A 118 -11.63 -2.93 -12.22
N ARG A 119 -10.92 -1.87 -12.63
CA ARG A 119 -10.88 -1.38 -14.02
C ARG A 119 -10.19 -2.36 -14.97
N ALA A 120 -9.11 -3.00 -14.52
CA ALA A 120 -8.38 -3.99 -15.32
C ALA A 120 -9.24 -5.22 -15.62
N VAL A 121 -10.02 -5.71 -14.66
CA VAL A 121 -10.92 -6.86 -14.86
C VAL A 121 -12.16 -6.49 -15.67
N GLY A 122 -12.71 -5.28 -15.50
CA GLY A 122 -13.86 -4.81 -16.29
C GLY A 122 -13.57 -4.62 -17.79
N LYS A 123 -12.30 -4.53 -18.19
CA LYS A 123 -11.87 -4.47 -19.59
C LYS A 123 -11.81 -5.85 -20.27
N ASP A 124 -11.63 -6.93 -19.51
CA ASP A 124 -11.57 -8.31 -20.03
C ASP A 124 -12.98 -8.91 -20.32
N MET A 125 -14.06 -8.18 -20.04
CA MET A 125 -15.46 -8.59 -20.29
C MET A 125 -16.14 -7.82 -21.45
N LYS A 126 -15.38 -7.08 -22.26
CA LYS A 126 -15.86 -6.44 -23.48
C LYS A 126 -15.23 -7.06 -24.72
#